data_AF-A0A645EVG4-F1
#
_entry.id   AF-A0A645EVG4-F1
#
_cell.length_a   1.000
_cell.length_b   1.000
_cell.length_c   1.000
_cell.angle_alpha   90.00
_cell.angle_beta   90.00
_cell.angle_gamma   90.00
#
_symmetry.space_group_name_H-M   'P 1'
#
loop_
_entity.id
_entity.type
_entity.pdbx_description
1 polymer ?
#
loop_
_entity_poly.entity_id
_entity_poly.type
_entity_poly.pdbx_seq_one_letter_code
_entity_poly.pdbx_strand_id
1 'polypeptide(L)' 'MVKSGTGIIIYSKSKSEITISIPAGKYRISYVNPRSGEITTLVKTTSVKAGNPLKLPSGNEGVYWIRNL' A
#
# COMPACT_ATOMS: atom_id res chain seq x y z
N MET A 1 16.75 4.18 -17.96
CA MET A 1 16.90 4.55 -16.54
C MET A 1 15.71 3.96 -15.78
N VAL A 2 15.92 2.89 -15.00
CA VAL A 2 14.86 2.31 -14.15
C VAL A 2 14.53 3.33 -13.06
N LYS A 3 13.25 3.69 -12.89
CA LYS A 3 12.80 4.46 -11.72
C LYS A 3 12.81 3.51 -10.52
N SER A 4 13.90 3.49 -9.77
CA SER A 4 14.00 2.85 -8.46
C SER A 4 13.54 3.83 -7.37
N GLY A 5 12.60 3.40 -6.51
CA GLY A 5 11.98 4.25 -5.46
C GLY A 5 10.48 4.52 -5.61
N THR A 6 9.80 3.89 -6.58
CA THR A 6 8.43 4.25 -7.00
C THR A 6 7.30 3.60 -6.20
N GLY A 7 7.62 2.80 -5.17
CA GLY A 7 6.59 2.16 -4.36
C GLY A 7 7.11 1.49 -3.10
N ILE A 8 6.19 1.27 -2.17
CA ILE A 8 6.38 0.66 -0.86
C ILE A 8 5.64 -0.67 -0.86
N ILE A 9 6.26 -1.72 -0.33
CA ILE A 9 5.66 -3.05 -0.18
C ILE A 9 5.60 -3.38 1.30
N ILE A 10 4.43 -3.83 1.76
CA ILE A 10 4.20 -4.22 3.15
C ILE A 10 3.61 -5.62 3.16
N TYR A 11 4.26 -6.53 3.88
CA TYR A 11 3.70 -7.83 4.20
C TYR A 11 3.04 -7.77 5.58
N SER A 12 1.76 -8.11 5.66
CA SER A 12 1.02 -8.21 6.92
C SER A 12 0.53 -9.62 7.16
N LYS A 13 0.80 -10.13 8.35
CA LYS A 13 0.17 -11.34 8.90
C LYS A 13 -0.88 -11.01 9.96
N SER A 14 -1.29 -9.75 10.05
CA SER A 14 -2.30 -9.27 11.01
C SER A 14 -3.57 -8.86 10.29
N LYS A 15 -4.71 -9.18 10.91
CA LYS A 15 -6.04 -8.71 10.49
C LYS A 15 -6.40 -7.34 11.07
N SER A 16 -5.54 -6.79 11.93
CA SER A 16 -5.72 -5.46 12.53
C SER A 16 -5.52 -4.33 11.51
N GLU A 17 -6.03 -3.13 11.84
CA GLU A 17 -5.75 -1.93 11.06
C GLU A 17 -4.24 -1.62 11.08
N ILE A 18 -3.68 -1.40 9.89
CA ILE A 18 -2.25 -1.07 9.72
C ILE A 18 -2.16 0.40 9.37
N THR A 19 -1.34 1.12 10.12
CA THR A 19 -1.09 2.55 9.93
C THR A 19 0.40 2.77 9.71
N ILE A 20 0.78 3.45 8.63
CA ILE A 20 2.18 3.67 8.25
C ILE A 20 2.48 5.14 7.99
N SER A 21 3.68 5.59 8.33
CA SER A 21 4.16 6.92 7.95
C SER A 21 4.89 6.83 6.61
N ILE A 22 4.39 7.56 5.60
CA ILE A 22 4.99 7.64 4.27
C ILE A 22 5.05 9.09 3.79
N PRO A 23 5.94 9.44 2.85
CA PRO A 23 6.03 10.81 2.34
C PRO A 23 4.71 11.32 1.77
N ALA A 24 4.51 12.64 1.82
CA ALA A 24 3.36 13.26 1.18
C ALA A 24 3.35 12.98 -0.33
N GLY A 25 2.19 12.73 -0.91
CA GLY A 25 2.08 12.36 -2.32
C GLY A 25 0.74 11.73 -2.67
N LYS A 26 0.58 11.37 -3.94
CA LYS A 26 -0.58 10.62 -4.43
C LYS A 26 -0.18 9.18 -4.65
N TYR A 27 -0.98 8.25 -4.13
CA TYR A 27 -0.67 6.83 -4.16
C TYR A 27 -1.84 5.99 -4.66
N ARG A 28 -1.50 4.85 -5.26
CA ARG A 28 -2.40 3.72 -5.52
C ARG A 28 -2.06 2.60 -4.56
N ILE A 29 -3.08 1.97 -3.99
CA ILE A 29 -2.92 0.82 -3.08
C ILE A 29 -3.49 -0.41 -3.77
N SER A 30 -2.64 -1.40 -3.96
CA SER A 30 -3.02 -2.72 -4.46
C SER A 30 -2.74 -3.77 -3.39
N TYR A 31 -3.56 -4.80 -3.34
CA TYR A 31 -3.33 -6.01 -2.56
C TYR A 31 -2.87 -7.11 -3.50
N VAL A 32 -1.84 -7.85 -3.08
CA VAL A 32 -1.31 -9.01 -3.78
C VAL A 32 -1.56 -10.22 -2.90
N ASN A 33 -2.31 -11.18 -3.42
CA ASN A 33 -2.52 -12.46 -2.75
C ASN A 33 -1.19 -13.24 -2.79
N PRO A 34 -0.55 -13.53 -1.64
CA PRO A 34 0.77 -14.16 -1.63
C PRO A 34 0.74 -15.63 -2.11
N ARG A 35 -0.43 -16.28 -2.13
CA ARG A 35 -0.58 -17.67 -2.61
C ARG A 35 -0.83 -17.73 -4.12
N SER A 36 -1.70 -16.88 -4.66
CA SER A 36 -2.06 -16.92 -6.09
C SER A 36 -1.29 -15.92 -6.96
N GLY A 37 -0.66 -14.91 -6.38
CA GLY A 37 -0.06 -13.79 -7.11
C GLY A 37 -1.06 -12.79 -7.70
N GLU A 38 -2.36 -13.01 -7.49
CA GLU A 38 -3.42 -12.13 -7.99
C GLU A 38 -3.30 -10.73 -7.37
N ILE A 39 -3.46 -9.70 -8.20
CA ILE A 39 -3.33 -8.30 -7.80
C ILE A 39 -4.69 -7.61 -7.90
N THR A 40 -5.22 -7.17 -6.76
CA THR A 40 -6.47 -6.43 -6.66
C THR A 40 -6.19 -4.99 -6.28
N THR A 41 -6.71 -4.02 -7.04
CA THR A 41 -6.60 -2.62 -6.65
C THR A 41 -7.64 -2.28 -5.61
N LEU A 42 -7.20 -2.02 -4.37
CA LEU A 42 -8.09 -1.64 -3.29
C LEU A 42 -8.44 -0.15 -3.35
N VAL A 43 -7.46 0.70 -3.67
CA VAL A 43 -7.64 2.14 -3.77
C VAL A 43 -6.94 2.63 -5.04
N LYS A 44 -7.71 3.20 -5.97
CA LYS A 44 -7.19 3.72 -7.24
C LYS A 44 -6.26 4.92 -7.01
N THR A 45 -6.68 5.87 -6.17
CA THR A 45 -5.95 7.10 -5.86
C THR A 45 -6.27 7.53 -4.43
N THR A 46 -5.24 7.82 -3.64
CA THR A 46 -5.34 8.47 -2.33
C THR A 46 -4.24 9.51 -2.17
N SER A 47 -4.50 10.60 -1.45
CA SER A 47 -3.51 11.64 -1.18
C SER A 47 -3.06 11.58 0.27
N VAL A 48 -1.77 11.49 0.51
CA VAL A 48 -1.16 11.54 1.84
C VAL A 48 -0.58 12.93 2.06
N LYS A 49 -0.93 13.55 3.19
CA LYS A 49 -0.38 14.83 3.62
C LYS A 49 0.83 14.59 4.52
N ALA A 50 1.77 15.54 4.55
CA ALA A 50 2.93 15.44 5.43
C ALA A 50 2.49 15.31 6.90
N GLY A 51 3.08 14.36 7.62
CA GLY A 51 2.78 14.09 9.03
C GLY A 51 1.51 13.26 9.29
N ASN A 52 0.68 13.01 8.27
CA ASN A 52 -0.50 12.16 8.42
C ASN A 52 -0.17 10.73 8.00
N PRO A 53 -0.36 9.73 8.88
CA PRO A 53 -0.09 8.36 8.51
C PRO A 53 -1.17 7.82 7.57
N LEU A 54 -0.76 6.97 6.62
CA LEU A 54 -1.66 6.25 5.74
C LEU A 54 -2.25 5.04 6.49
N LYS A 55 -3.57 4.96 6.52
CA LYS A 55 -4.30 3.78 6.97
C LYS A 55 -4.51 2.83 5.79
N LEU A 56 -4.06 1.59 5.93
CA LEU A 56 -4.32 0.54 4.95
C LEU A 56 -5.70 -0.07 5.20
N PRO A 57 -6.41 -0.50 4.13
CA PRO A 57 -7.65 -1.26 4.28
C PRO A 57 -7.38 -2.51 5.12
N SER A 58 -8.04 -2.60 6.27
CA SER A 58 -7.93 -3.74 7.18
C SER A 58 -8.62 -4.97 6.59
N GLY A 59 -8.16 -6.16 7.00
CA GLY A 59 -8.93 -7.39 6.83
C GLY A 59 -8.23 -8.56 6.14
N ASN A 60 -7.08 -8.36 5.49
CA ASN A 60 -6.41 -9.44 4.74
C ASN A 60 -4.96 -9.63 5.16
N GLU A 61 -4.61 -10.86 5.53
CA GLU A 61 -3.22 -11.31 5.59
C GLU A 61 -2.67 -11.39 4.17
N GLY A 62 -1.61 -10.65 3.87
CA GLY A 62 -1.04 -10.63 2.53
C GLY A 62 -0.13 -9.44 2.29
N VAL A 63 0.04 -9.09 1.02
CA VAL A 63 1.00 -8.07 0.59
C VAL A 63 0.25 -6.84 0.09
N TYR A 64 0.57 -5.67 0.64
CA TYR A 64 0.12 -4.38 0.15
C TYR A 64 1.21 -3.74 -0.68
N TRP A 65 0.87 -3.33 -1.90
CA TRP A 65 1.72 -2.59 -2.80
C TRP A 65 1.20 -1.18 -2.99
N ILE A 66 1.96 -0.22 -2.48
CA ILE A 66 1.65 1.20 -2.51
C ILE A 66 2.55 1.84 -3.55
N ARG A 67 1.99 2.33 -4.64
CA ARG A 67 2.75 2.98 -5.72
C ARG A 67 2.46 4.47 -5.77
N ASN A 68 3.50 5.27 -5.92
CA ASN A 68 3.34 6.69 -6.23
C ASN A 68 2.73 6.84 -7.62
N LEU A 69 1.83 7.82 -7.79
CA LEU A 69 1.14 8.13 -9.04
C LEU A 69 1.82 9.27 -9.79
#